data_AF-A0A9E5ITL1-F1
#
_entry.id   AF-A0A9E5ITL1-F1
#
_cell.length_a   1.000
_cell.length_b   1.000
_cell.length_c   1.000
_cell.angle_alpha   90.00
_cell.angle_beta   90.00
_cell.angle_gamma   90.00
#
_symmetry.space_group_name_H-M   'P 1'
#
loop_
_entity.id
_entity.type
_entity.pdbx_description
1 polymer ?
#
loop_
_entity_poly.entity_id
_entity_poly.type
_entity_poly.pdbx_seq_one_letter_code
_entity_poly.pdbx_strand_id
1 'polypeptide(L)'
;MKRWMPYFLLVLTLLGGSVAQGAVPDPVDPRESVNYTFDQRMAHTKQLHAKLREASPAERSMYFDKSLEAIKKLSPEERRDLSEKFKSQWKKLTDEQKKQVKQEARNYITSLPDAERKELKRRREMLLEFMSPEERKHWP
;
A
#
# COMPACT_ATOMS: atom_id res chain seq x y z
N MET A 1 -18.25 -8.46 10.99
CA MET A 1 -17.20 -8.85 10.01
C MET A 1 -15.87 -8.29 10.50
N LYS A 2 -14.93 -9.16 10.88
CA LYS A 2 -13.66 -8.74 11.49
C LYS A 2 -12.84 -8.04 10.39
N ARG A 3 -12.73 -6.70 10.45
CA ARG A 3 -11.96 -5.85 9.51
C ARG A 3 -10.48 -6.28 9.56
N TRP A 4 -10.11 -7.28 8.77
CA TRP A 4 -8.87 -8.04 8.90
C TRP A 4 -7.69 -7.45 8.15
N MET A 5 -7.63 -6.15 7.88
CA MET A 5 -6.45 -5.62 7.19
C MET A 5 -6.23 -4.11 7.40
N PRO A 6 -5.81 -3.67 8.60
CA PRO A 6 -5.33 -2.29 8.77
C PRO A 6 -3.99 -2.00 8.06
N TYR A 7 -3.37 -3.02 7.43
CA TYR A 7 -2.01 -2.95 6.89
C TYR A 7 -1.93 -2.93 5.35
N PHE A 8 -3.04 -3.19 4.64
CA PHE A 8 -3.00 -3.31 3.17
C PHE A 8 -2.82 -1.96 2.46
N LEU A 9 -3.28 -0.88 3.11
CA LEU A 9 -3.12 0.48 2.63
C LEU A 9 -1.68 0.99 2.61
N LEU A 10 -0.77 0.27 3.28
CA LEU A 10 0.65 0.59 3.33
C LEU A 10 1.48 -0.14 2.27
N VAL A 11 0.86 -0.99 1.44
CA VAL A 11 1.59 -1.89 0.51
C VAL A 11 1.38 -1.49 -0.96
N LEU A 12 0.67 -0.40 -1.26
CA LEU A 12 0.56 0.09 -2.63
C LEU A 12 1.78 0.95 -3.04
N THR A 13 2.69 0.23 -3.73
CA THR A 13 3.22 0.48 -5.09
C THR A 13 4.63 1.07 -5.30
N LEU A 14 5.54 0.33 -5.96
CA LEU A 14 6.95 0.58 -6.35
C LEU A 14 7.33 0.61 -7.86
N LEU A 15 7.80 1.74 -8.42
CA LEU A 15 8.71 1.95 -9.59
C LEU A 15 8.47 1.50 -11.05
N GLY A 16 8.68 2.47 -11.97
CA GLY A 16 9.39 2.32 -13.25
C GLY A 16 9.79 3.66 -13.91
N GLY A 17 11.10 4.03 -13.91
CA GLY A 17 11.70 5.00 -14.85
C GLY A 17 12.42 6.25 -14.30
N SER A 18 13.76 6.26 -14.44
CA SER A 18 14.73 7.36 -14.30
C SER A 18 15.17 7.84 -12.90
N VAL A 19 16.49 7.82 -12.76
CA VAL A 19 17.32 8.09 -11.58
C VAL A 19 17.28 9.57 -11.15
N ALA A 20 17.00 9.77 -9.86
CA ALA A 20 17.58 10.86 -9.07
C ALA A 20 17.91 10.29 -7.69
N GLN A 21 19.20 10.34 -7.31
CA GLN A 21 19.62 10.03 -5.94
C GLN A 21 18.89 10.98 -4.98
N GLY A 22 18.23 10.43 -3.96
CA GLY A 22 17.63 11.18 -2.86
C GLY A 22 16.10 11.24 -2.81
N ALA A 23 15.38 10.93 -3.90
CA ALA A 23 13.91 11.01 -3.89
C ALA A 23 13.25 9.64 -3.62
N VAL A 24 12.27 9.62 -2.73
CA VAL A 24 11.33 8.49 -2.59
C VAL A 24 10.76 8.16 -3.97
N PRO A 25 10.78 6.88 -4.41
CA PRO A 25 10.34 6.51 -5.74
C PRO A 25 8.86 6.82 -5.96
N ASP A 26 8.48 7.09 -7.21
CA ASP A 26 7.06 7.20 -7.53
C ASP A 26 6.31 5.89 -7.26
N PRO A 27 5.04 6.00 -6.80
CA PRO A 27 4.23 4.84 -6.57
C PRO A 27 3.86 4.17 -7.89
N VAL A 28 4.06 2.86 -7.99
CA VAL A 28 3.64 2.06 -9.16
C VAL A 28 2.12 2.11 -9.38
N ASP A 29 1.69 1.82 -10.60
CA ASP A 29 0.28 1.71 -10.89
C ASP A 29 -0.32 0.47 -10.19
N PRO A 30 -1.45 0.59 -9.48
CA PRO A 30 -2.16 -0.55 -8.92
C PRO A 30 -2.41 -1.70 -9.92
N ARG A 31 -2.64 -1.39 -11.21
CA ARG A 31 -2.83 -2.34 -12.32
C ARG A 31 -1.60 -3.19 -12.60
N GLU A 32 -0.40 -2.68 -12.33
CA GLU A 32 0.85 -3.42 -12.50
C GLU A 32 1.16 -4.25 -11.25
N SER A 33 1.04 -3.65 -10.06
CA SER A 33 1.39 -4.30 -8.79
C SER A 33 0.57 -5.56 -8.48
N VAL A 34 -0.65 -5.65 -9.02
CA VAL A 34 -1.49 -6.84 -8.88
C VAL A 34 -0.90 -8.05 -9.59
N ASN A 35 0.00 -7.87 -10.57
CA ASN A 35 0.61 -8.97 -11.32
C ASN A 35 1.89 -9.52 -10.68
N TYR A 36 2.37 -8.91 -9.58
CA TYR A 36 3.56 -9.40 -8.89
C TYR A 36 3.34 -10.75 -8.21
N THR A 37 4.35 -11.60 -8.30
CA THR A 37 4.50 -12.77 -7.44
C THR A 37 4.69 -12.33 -5.97
N PHE A 38 4.54 -13.29 -5.05
CA PHE A 38 4.77 -13.03 -3.63
C PHE A 38 6.19 -12.49 -3.38
N ASP A 39 7.21 -13.13 -3.94
CA ASP A 39 8.61 -12.75 -3.72
C ASP A 39 8.94 -11.38 -4.30
N GLN A 40 8.43 -11.09 -5.52
CA GLN A 40 8.55 -9.75 -6.11
C GLN A 40 7.92 -8.70 -5.22
N ARG A 41 6.68 -8.93 -4.73
CA ARG A 41 5.99 -8.00 -3.83
C ARG A 41 6.76 -7.81 -2.53
N MET A 42 7.29 -8.87 -1.92
CA MET A 42 8.04 -8.78 -0.67
C MET A 42 9.37 -8.04 -0.83
N ALA A 43 10.15 -8.36 -1.87
CA ALA A 43 11.42 -7.68 -2.15
C ALA A 43 11.21 -6.19 -2.36
N HIS A 44 10.22 -5.87 -3.17
CA HIS A 44 9.76 -4.53 -3.46
C HIS A 44 9.32 -3.78 -2.20
N THR A 45 8.41 -4.34 -1.39
CA THR A 45 7.95 -3.69 -0.15
C THR A 45 9.10 -3.39 0.81
N LYS A 46 10.04 -4.33 0.98
CA LYS A 46 11.23 -4.10 1.81
C LYS A 46 12.11 -2.95 1.30
N GLN A 47 12.34 -2.89 -0.01
CA GLN A 47 13.11 -1.81 -0.63
C GLN A 47 12.42 -0.46 -0.45
N LEU A 48 11.10 -0.40 -0.65
CA LEU A 48 10.32 0.82 -0.42
C LEU A 48 10.41 1.28 1.03
N HIS A 49 10.17 0.38 1.99
CA HIS A 49 10.22 0.70 3.41
C HIS A 49 11.62 1.18 3.84
N ALA A 50 12.69 0.62 3.26
CA ALA A 50 14.05 1.12 3.50
C ALA A 50 14.18 2.59 3.06
N LYS A 51 13.78 2.91 1.82
CA LYS A 51 13.82 4.29 1.30
C LYS A 51 12.92 5.25 2.09
N LEU A 52 11.71 4.83 2.44
CA LEU A 52 10.77 5.66 3.20
C LEU A 52 11.29 5.95 4.61
N ARG A 53 12.04 5.02 5.24
CA ARG A 53 12.65 5.27 6.56
C ARG A 53 13.75 6.35 6.52
N GLU A 54 14.46 6.44 5.41
CA GLU A 54 15.50 7.46 5.18
C GLU A 54 14.91 8.81 4.74
N ALA A 55 13.67 8.80 4.24
CA ALA A 55 12.99 9.98 3.72
C ALA A 55 12.44 10.90 4.82
N SER A 56 12.44 12.20 4.52
CA SER A 56 11.81 13.20 5.38
C SER A 56 10.30 12.96 5.51
N PRO A 57 9.65 13.46 6.58
CA PRO A 57 8.20 13.42 6.72
C PRO A 57 7.44 13.99 5.51
N ALA A 58 7.97 15.06 4.90
CA ALA A 58 7.38 15.69 3.73
C ALA A 58 7.41 14.76 2.51
N GLU A 59 8.54 14.13 2.23
CA GLU A 59 8.68 13.19 1.11
C GLU A 59 7.82 11.94 1.30
N ARG A 60 7.75 11.42 2.54
CA ARG A 60 6.82 10.34 2.86
C ARG A 60 5.38 10.77 2.59
N SER A 61 4.97 11.96 3.03
CA SER A 61 3.63 12.50 2.74
C SER A 61 3.36 12.58 1.24
N MET A 62 4.27 13.16 0.47
CA MET A 62 4.13 13.27 -0.98
C MET A 62 4.00 11.92 -1.65
N TYR A 63 4.75 10.91 -1.20
CA TYR A 63 4.61 9.55 -1.69
C TYR A 63 3.19 9.00 -1.45
N PHE A 64 2.66 9.18 -0.25
CA PHE A 64 1.29 8.75 0.05
C PHE A 64 0.24 9.49 -0.79
N ASP A 65 0.40 10.79 -1.00
CA ASP A 65 -0.51 11.57 -1.83
C ASP A 65 -0.49 11.07 -3.28
N LYS A 66 0.71 10.79 -3.82
CA LYS A 66 0.84 10.16 -5.15
C LYS A 66 0.20 8.78 -5.20
N SER A 67 0.34 7.95 -4.17
CA SER A 67 -0.30 6.62 -4.11
C SER A 67 -1.82 6.73 -4.10
N LEU A 68 -2.35 7.72 -3.35
CA LEU A 68 -3.78 7.99 -3.31
C LEU A 68 -4.29 8.46 -4.68
N GLU A 69 -3.57 9.36 -5.34
CA GLU A 69 -3.92 9.83 -6.69
C GLU A 69 -3.88 8.69 -7.72
N ALA A 70 -2.93 7.77 -7.62
CA ALA A 70 -2.91 6.57 -8.46
C ALA A 70 -4.18 5.72 -8.29
N ILE A 71 -4.69 5.58 -7.06
CA ILE A 71 -5.95 4.87 -6.79
C ILE A 71 -7.16 5.68 -7.29
N LYS A 72 -7.18 7.00 -7.15
CA LYS A 72 -8.29 7.85 -7.62
C LYS A 72 -8.42 7.88 -9.15
N LYS A 73 -7.32 7.66 -9.88
CA LYS A 73 -7.31 7.53 -11.34
C LYS A 73 -7.94 6.22 -11.84
N LEU A 74 -8.21 5.27 -10.94
CA LEU A 74 -8.91 4.04 -11.28
C LEU A 74 -10.42 4.28 -11.30
N SER A 75 -11.10 3.70 -12.29
CA SER A 75 -12.56 3.63 -12.27
C SER A 75 -13.06 2.81 -11.06
N PRO A 76 -14.31 2.99 -10.61
CA PRO A 76 -14.89 2.12 -9.57
C PRO A 76 -14.83 0.62 -9.92
N GLU A 77 -15.01 0.28 -11.19
CA GLU A 77 -14.92 -1.10 -11.67
C GLU A 77 -13.49 -1.64 -11.57
N GLU A 78 -12.49 -0.86 -12.01
CA GLU A 78 -11.08 -1.23 -11.88
C GLU A 78 -10.66 -1.40 -10.43
N ARG A 79 -11.12 -0.53 -9.52
CA ARG A 79 -10.87 -0.66 -8.07
C ARG A 79 -11.45 -1.96 -7.52
N ARG A 80 -12.68 -2.32 -7.92
CA ARG A 80 -13.33 -3.58 -7.52
C ARG A 80 -12.55 -4.78 -8.03
N ASP A 81 -12.19 -4.80 -9.30
CA ASP A 81 -11.50 -5.93 -9.93
C ASP A 81 -10.11 -6.16 -9.34
N LEU A 82 -9.36 -5.08 -9.10
CA LEU A 82 -8.07 -5.15 -8.42
C LEU A 82 -8.24 -5.67 -6.98
N SER A 83 -9.25 -5.19 -6.26
CA SER A 83 -9.52 -5.66 -4.90
C SER A 83 -9.80 -7.17 -4.85
N GLU A 84 -10.64 -7.68 -5.76
CA GLU A 84 -10.94 -9.12 -5.84
C GLU A 84 -9.70 -9.95 -6.19
N LYS A 85 -8.86 -9.47 -7.11
CA LYS A 85 -7.58 -10.11 -7.43
C LYS A 85 -6.66 -10.17 -6.20
N PHE A 86 -6.52 -9.07 -5.47
CA PHE A 86 -5.70 -9.04 -4.25
C PHE A 86 -6.23 -9.98 -3.17
N LYS A 87 -7.56 -10.02 -2.96
CA LYS A 87 -8.18 -10.98 -2.02
C LYS A 87 -7.90 -12.42 -2.42
N SER A 88 -8.02 -12.74 -3.71
CA SER A 88 -7.73 -14.07 -4.23
C SER A 88 -6.26 -14.45 -3.98
N GLN A 89 -5.32 -13.55 -4.27
CA GLN A 89 -3.91 -13.77 -4.00
C GLN A 89 -3.63 -13.94 -2.49
N TRP A 90 -4.25 -13.13 -1.64
CA TRP A 90 -4.11 -13.25 -0.19
C TRP A 90 -4.59 -14.60 0.34
N LYS A 91 -5.71 -15.10 -0.18
CA LYS A 91 -6.24 -16.43 0.17
C LYS A 91 -5.28 -17.55 -0.20
N LYS A 92 -4.52 -17.39 -1.30
CA LYS A 92 -3.51 -18.36 -1.76
C LYS A 92 -2.21 -18.34 -0.96
N LEU A 93 -1.95 -17.30 -0.15
CA LEU A 93 -0.75 -17.25 0.68
C LEU A 93 -0.82 -18.26 1.82
N THR A 94 0.32 -18.88 2.11
CA THR A 94 0.50 -19.69 3.32
C THR A 94 0.45 -18.81 4.58
N ASP A 95 0.24 -19.42 5.74
CA ASP A 95 0.20 -18.67 7.00
C ASP A 95 1.54 -18.01 7.34
N GLU A 96 2.66 -18.64 6.98
CA GLU A 96 3.98 -18.04 7.16
C GLU A 96 4.19 -16.83 6.25
N GLN A 97 3.76 -16.91 4.98
CA GLN A 97 3.78 -15.76 4.06
C GLN A 97 2.89 -14.62 4.57
N LYS A 98 1.69 -14.92 5.06
CA LYS A 98 0.80 -13.91 5.67
C LYS A 98 1.44 -13.28 6.91
N LYS A 99 2.12 -14.07 7.73
CA LYS A 99 2.87 -13.59 8.91
C LYS A 99 4.02 -12.67 8.48
N GLN A 100 4.75 -13.03 7.43
CA GLN A 100 5.83 -12.22 6.87
C GLN A 100 5.33 -10.85 6.40
N VAL A 101 4.24 -10.81 5.63
CA VAL A 101 3.62 -9.55 5.18
C VAL A 101 3.21 -8.68 6.37
N LYS A 102 2.54 -9.29 7.36
CA LYS A 102 2.10 -8.58 8.56
C LYS A 102 3.28 -8.06 9.38
N GLN A 103 4.37 -8.82 9.48
CA GLN A 103 5.56 -8.43 10.22
C GLN A 103 6.28 -7.27 9.54
N GLU A 104 6.45 -7.33 8.22
CA GLU A 104 7.07 -6.26 7.45
C GLU A 104 6.29 -4.94 7.58
N ALA A 105 4.95 -4.99 7.46
CA ALA A 105 4.11 -3.81 7.65
C ALA A 105 4.20 -3.26 9.08
N ARG A 106 4.21 -4.14 10.09
CA ARG A 106 4.40 -3.71 11.50
C ARG A 106 5.74 -3.02 11.69
N ASN A 107 6.84 -3.62 11.22
CA ASN A 107 8.18 -3.09 11.35
C ASN A 107 8.28 -1.67 10.77
N TYR A 108 7.70 -1.46 9.59
CA TYR A 108 7.67 -0.14 8.98
C TYR A 108 6.85 0.85 9.82
N ILE A 109 5.61 0.52 10.19
CA ILE A 109 4.77 1.43 11.01
C ILE A 109 5.45 1.77 12.33
N THR A 110 6.05 0.79 13.01
CA THR A 110 6.72 1.01 14.29
C THR A 110 7.95 1.90 14.18
N SER A 111 8.57 1.95 13.00
CA SER A 111 9.71 2.84 12.72
C SER A 111 9.30 4.30 12.49
N LEU A 112 8.02 4.58 12.27
CA LEU A 112 7.53 5.95 12.06
C LEU A 112 7.28 6.67 13.41
N PRO A 113 7.57 7.97 13.48
CA PRO A 113 7.12 8.88 14.54
C PRO A 113 5.61 8.80 14.83
N ASP A 114 5.23 9.05 16.09
CA ASP A 114 3.83 8.95 16.53
C ASP A 114 2.84 9.82 15.77
N ALA A 115 3.24 11.04 15.43
CA ALA A 115 2.42 11.95 14.63
C ALA A 115 2.07 11.32 13.27
N GLU A 116 3.05 10.68 12.63
CA GLU A 116 2.85 10.04 11.32
C GLU A 116 2.09 8.72 11.44
N ARG A 117 2.24 7.98 12.55
CA ARG A 117 1.39 6.81 12.84
C ARG A 117 -0.08 7.19 12.98
N LYS A 118 -0.38 8.34 13.59
CA LYS A 118 -1.75 8.89 13.67
C LYS A 118 -2.24 9.32 12.29
N GLU A 119 -1.37 9.94 11.50
CA GLU A 119 -1.70 10.41 10.15
C GLU A 119 -2.03 9.25 9.19
N LEU A 120 -1.37 8.10 9.32
CA LEU A 120 -1.74 6.89 8.57
C LEU A 120 -3.20 6.48 8.76
N LYS A 121 -3.78 6.70 9.96
CA LYS A 121 -5.19 6.41 10.21
C LYS A 121 -6.11 7.39 9.47
N ARG A 122 -5.78 8.69 9.51
CA ARG A 122 -6.54 9.72 8.78
C ARG A 122 -6.51 9.50 7.28
N ARG A 123 -5.33 9.20 6.72
CA ARG A 123 -5.17 8.89 5.29
C ARG A 123 -6.00 7.69 4.86
N ARG A 124 -6.10 6.67 5.72
CA ARG A 124 -7.01 5.55 5.49
C ARG A 124 -8.47 5.99 5.46
N GLU A 125 -8.89 6.84 6.38
CA GLU A 125 -10.26 7.37 6.41
C GLU A 125 -10.57 8.16 5.13
N MET A 126 -9.66 9.04 4.71
CA MET A 126 -9.79 9.80 3.45
C MET A 126 -9.95 8.90 2.22
N LEU A 127 -9.18 7.81 2.13
CA LEU A 127 -9.34 6.87 1.01
C LEU A 127 -10.72 6.20 1.05
N LEU A 128 -11.18 5.79 2.24
CA LEU A 128 -12.48 5.16 2.38
C LEU A 128 -13.60 6.15 2.03
N GLU A 129 -13.48 7.42 2.41
CA GLU A 129 -14.45 8.47 2.05
C GLU A 129 -14.66 8.58 0.55
N PHE A 130 -13.60 8.47 -0.25
CA PHE A 130 -13.64 8.48 -1.71
C PHE A 130 -14.30 7.22 -2.32
N MET A 131 -14.46 6.14 -1.55
CA MET A 131 -15.12 4.92 -2.02
C MET A 131 -16.60 4.92 -1.68
N SER A 132 -17.42 4.43 -2.61
CA SER A 132 -18.83 4.15 -2.34
C SER A 132 -18.98 3.09 -1.24
N PRO A 133 -20.12 3.03 -0.54
CA PRO A 133 -20.37 2.00 0.47
C PRO A 133 -20.20 0.57 -0.04
N GLU A 134 -20.51 0.32 -1.31
CA GLU A 134 -20.34 -1.00 -1.94
C GLU A 134 -18.86 -1.31 -2.17
N GLU A 135 -18.08 -0.37 -2.70
CA GLU A 135 -16.62 -0.53 -2.85
C GLU A 135 -15.94 -0.78 -1.50
N ARG A 136 -16.39 -0.12 -0.43
CA ARG A 136 -15.87 -0.34 0.94
C ARG A 136 -16.10 -1.76 1.47
N LYS A 137 -17.20 -2.44 1.08
CA LYS A 137 -17.42 -3.84 1.45
C LYS A 137 -16.40 -4.75 0.79
N HIS A 138 -16.02 -4.39 -0.43
CA HIS A 138 -15.03 -5.12 -1.18
C HIS A 138 -13.61 -4.67 -0.89
N TRP A 139 -13.39 -3.59 -0.14
CA TRP A 139 -12.05 -3.14 0.19
C TRP A 139 -11.40 -4.03 1.28
N PRO A 140 -10.13 -4.45 1.10
CA PRO A 140 -9.43 -5.31 2.06
C PRO A 140 -9.25 -4.68 3.45
#